data_AF-A0A1Q3SVZ1-F1
#
_entry.id   AF-A0A1Q3SVZ1-F1
#
_cell.length_a   1.000
_cell.length_b   1.000
_cell.length_c   1.000
_cell.angle_alpha   90.00
_cell.angle_beta   90.00
_cell.angle_gamma   90.00
#
_symmetry.space_group_name_H-M   'P 1'
#
loop_
_entity.id
_entity.type
_entity.pdbx_description
1 polymer ?
#
loop_
_entity_poly.entity_id
_entity_poly.type
_entity_poly.pdbx_seq_one_letter_code
_entity_poly.pdbx_strand_id
1 'polypeptide(L)'
;MNSLAVQNITTQAEFENVVLNAAEPTLVYFWGTWCTSCKALSPRVDALARNGEAAFKVVKVEVSQVPEIAEKYGVMSVPTMLLFRPGHPQPKELTLSTYVQDWAAFVNRRLAA
;
A
#
# COMPACT_ATOMS: atom_id res chain seq x y z
N MET A 1 -9.37 -1.25 20.00
CA MET A 1 -8.05 -0.60 20.15
C MET A 1 -7.23 -0.97 18.90
N ASN A 2 -7.39 -0.25 17.79
CA ASN A 2 -6.60 -0.52 16.59
C ASN A 2 -5.24 0.16 16.76
N SER A 3 -4.22 -0.64 17.03
CA SER A 3 -2.84 -0.19 17.09
C SER A 3 -2.44 0.35 15.72
N LEU A 4 -2.08 1.63 15.66
CA LEU A 4 -1.79 2.45 14.48
C LEU A 4 -0.43 2.10 13.82
N ALA A 5 -0.08 0.82 13.77
CA ALA A 5 1.14 0.34 13.13
C ALA A 5 0.81 -0.08 11.69
N VAL A 6 1.60 0.40 10.72
CA VAL A 6 1.49 -0.06 9.34
C VAL A 6 1.77 -1.55 9.32
N GLN A 7 0.80 -2.34 8.83
CA GLN A 7 0.94 -3.78 8.78
C GLN A 7 1.93 -4.15 7.68
N ASN A 8 3.02 -4.83 8.05
CA ASN A 8 3.94 -5.44 7.11
C ASN A 8 3.44 -6.83 6.77
N ILE A 9 3.29 -7.11 5.48
CA ILE A 9 2.86 -8.38 4.93
C ILE A 9 4.10 -9.14 4.50
N THR A 10 4.24 -10.34 5.06
CA THR A 10 5.44 -11.19 4.90
C THR A 10 5.10 -12.58 4.36
N THR A 11 3.79 -12.88 4.20
CA THR A 11 3.31 -14.14 3.62
C THR A 11 2.12 -13.91 2.67
N GLN A 12 1.92 -14.85 1.75
CA GLN A 12 0.75 -14.90 0.87
C GLN A 12 -0.59 -14.90 1.63
N ALA A 13 -0.69 -15.71 2.69
CA ALA A 13 -1.93 -15.84 3.46
C ALA A 13 -2.30 -14.53 4.18
N GLU A 14 -1.30 -13.80 4.70
CA GLU A 14 -1.54 -12.47 5.26
C GLU A 14 -2.06 -11.51 4.19
N PHE A 15 -1.46 -11.50 3.01
CA PHE A 15 -1.89 -10.64 1.91
C PHE A 15 -3.35 -10.91 1.51
N GLU A 16 -3.73 -12.17 1.36
CA GLU A 16 -5.10 -12.56 1.00
C GLU A 16 -6.10 -12.07 2.05
N ASN A 17 -5.81 -12.32 3.33
CA ASN A 17 -6.71 -11.93 4.41
C ASN A 17 -6.79 -10.41 4.61
N VAL A 18 -5.67 -9.72 4.47
CA VAL A 18 -5.54 -8.30 4.82
C VAL A 18 -5.88 -7.38 3.66
N VAL A 19 -5.61 -7.80 2.42
CA VAL A 19 -5.75 -6.97 1.22
C VAL A 19 -6.92 -7.44 0.37
N LEU A 20 -6.96 -8.73 0.01
CA LEU A 20 -7.95 -9.22 -0.95
C LEU A 20 -9.34 -9.40 -0.32
N ASN A 21 -9.37 -9.81 0.95
CA ASN A 21 -10.59 -9.96 1.73
C ASN A 21 -10.94 -8.71 2.56
N ALA A 22 -10.25 -7.59 2.32
CA ALA A 22 -10.51 -6.34 3.03
C ALA A 22 -11.92 -5.81 2.71
N ALA A 23 -12.65 -5.39 3.76
CA ALA A 23 -13.95 -4.74 3.60
C ALA A 23 -13.82 -3.27 3.16
N GLU A 24 -12.66 -2.66 3.40
CA GLU A 24 -12.33 -1.28 3.02
C GLU A 24 -11.24 -1.27 1.94
N PRO A 25 -11.16 -0.20 1.11
CA PRO A 25 -10.06 -0.05 0.17
C PRO A 25 -8.71 -0.14 0.86
N THR A 26 -7.74 -0.78 0.23
CA THR A 26 -6.40 -1.00 0.80
C THR A 26 -5.33 -0.50 -0.16
N LEU A 27 -4.57 0.49 0.29
CA LEU A 27 -3.36 0.95 -0.38
C LEU A 27 -2.18 0.06 0.04
N VAL A 28 -1.66 -0.70 -0.92
CA VAL A 28 -0.49 -1.55 -0.74
C VAL A 28 0.75 -0.83 -1.23
N TYR A 29 1.72 -0.65 -0.35
CA TYR A 29 3.04 -0.12 -0.67
C TYR A 29 4.07 -1.26 -0.80
N PHE A 30 4.50 -1.54 -2.02
CA PHE A 30 5.59 -2.46 -2.29
C PHE A 30 6.94 -1.76 -2.12
N TRP A 31 7.79 -2.33 -1.28
CA TRP A 31 9.06 -1.74 -0.88
C TRP A 31 10.18 -2.77 -0.77
N GLY A 32 11.40 -2.27 -0.55
CA GLY A 32 12.62 -3.05 -0.41
C GLY A 32 13.59 -2.41 0.60
N THR A 33 14.22 -3.19 1.48
CA THR A 33 15.29 -2.68 2.38
C THR A 33 16.51 -2.14 1.62
N TRP A 34 16.76 -2.72 0.46
CA TRP A 34 17.81 -2.34 -0.50
C TRP A 34 17.44 -1.11 -1.35
N CYS A 35 16.20 -0.64 -1.28
CA CYS A 35 15.71 0.47 -2.10
C CYS A 35 15.94 1.82 -1.40
N THR A 36 16.90 2.60 -1.88
CA THR A 36 17.21 3.94 -1.34
C THR A 36 16.02 4.89 -1.42
N SER A 37 15.31 4.92 -2.56
CA SER A 37 14.11 5.75 -2.73
C SER A 37 13.00 5.39 -1.73
N CYS A 38 12.91 4.11 -1.36
CA CYS A 38 11.93 3.62 -0.40
C CYS A 38 12.19 4.13 1.01
N LYS A 39 13.46 4.35 1.39
CA LYS A 39 13.83 4.94 2.69
C LYS A 39 13.30 6.36 2.85
N ALA A 40 13.28 7.15 1.77
CA ALA A 40 12.72 8.50 1.79
C ALA A 40 11.18 8.50 1.81
N LEU A 41 10.55 7.49 1.18
CA LEU A 41 9.10 7.43 1.04
C LEU A 41 8.39 6.78 2.23
N SER A 42 9.01 5.78 2.85
CA SER A 42 8.42 5.00 3.95
C SER A 42 7.89 5.86 5.09
N PRO A 43 8.61 6.89 5.60
CA PRO A 43 8.07 7.74 6.68
C PRO A 43 6.77 8.45 6.32
N ARG A 44 6.57 8.79 5.05
CA ARG A 44 5.35 9.43 4.56
C ARG A 44 4.20 8.43 4.44
N VAL A 45 4.48 7.23 3.95
CA VAL A 45 3.51 6.13 3.93
C VAL A 45 3.07 5.78 5.35
N ASP A 46 4.03 5.73 6.28
CA ASP A 46 3.75 5.45 7.68
C ASP A 46 2.91 6.56 8.33
N ALA A 47 3.13 7.82 7.95
CA ALA A 47 2.28 8.93 8.38
C ALA A 47 0.87 8.85 7.79
N LEU A 48 0.75 8.47 6.50
CA LEU A 48 -0.55 8.26 5.85
C LEU A 48 -1.38 7.20 6.56
N ALA A 49 -0.75 6.08 6.96
CA ALA A 49 -1.40 5.00 7.68
C ALA A 49 -1.89 5.40 9.09
N ARG A 50 -1.21 6.36 9.74
CA ARG A 50 -1.54 6.84 11.09
C ARG A 50 -2.65 7.89 11.10
N ASN A 51 -2.84 8.62 10.00
CA ASN A 51 -3.88 9.63 9.91
C ASN A 51 -5.24 8.95 9.75
N GLY A 52 -5.94 8.77 10.87
CA GLY A 52 -7.22 8.06 10.99
C GLY A 52 -8.43 8.69 10.28
N GLU A 53 -8.20 9.65 9.38
CA GLU A 53 -9.23 10.22 8.50
C GLU A 53 -9.28 9.54 7.12
N ALA A 54 -8.35 8.61 6.84
CA ALA A 54 -8.30 7.90 5.57
C ALA A 54 -9.47 6.91 5.45
N ALA A 55 -10.23 6.99 4.35
CA ALA A 55 -11.28 6.03 4.00
C ALA A 55 -10.73 4.69 3.47
N PHE A 56 -9.49 4.36 3.83
CA PHE A 56 -8.74 3.22 3.32
C PHE A 56 -7.65 2.77 4.30
N LYS A 57 -7.30 1.49 4.22
CA LYS A 57 -6.19 0.88 4.94
C LYS A 57 -4.88 1.09 4.19
N VAL A 58 -3.76 1.21 4.90
CA VAL A 58 -2.41 1.18 4.31
C VAL A 58 -1.67 -0.05 4.81
N VAL A 59 -1.05 -0.79 3.89
CA VAL A 59 -0.19 -1.95 4.20
C VAL A 59 1.10 -1.89 3.40
N LYS A 60 2.12 -2.56 3.92
CA LYS A 60 3.46 -2.61 3.33
C LYS A 60 3.80 -4.04 2.96
N VAL A 61 4.32 -4.25 1.75
CA VAL A 61 4.76 -5.54 1.25
C VAL A 61 6.24 -5.45 0.95
N GLU A 62 7.06 -6.20 1.68
CA GLU A 62 8.49 -6.30 1.36
C GLU A 62 8.69 -7.34 0.26
N VAL A 63 9.09 -6.88 -0.93
CA VAL A 63 9.11 -7.73 -2.13
C VAL A 63 10.10 -8.89 -2.04
N SER A 64 11.13 -8.77 -1.20
CA SER A 64 12.10 -9.84 -0.97
C SER A 64 11.56 -10.98 -0.09
N GLN A 65 10.47 -10.77 0.64
CA GLN A 65 9.86 -11.80 1.50
C GLN A 65 8.72 -12.54 0.81
N VAL A 66 8.03 -11.88 -0.13
CA VAL A 66 6.90 -12.42 -0.89
C VAL A 66 7.02 -12.08 -2.38
N PRO A 67 8.09 -12.54 -3.06
CA PRO A 67 8.35 -12.20 -4.46
C PRO A 67 7.20 -12.62 -5.40
N GLU A 68 6.51 -13.71 -5.07
CA GLU A 68 5.36 -14.22 -5.83
C GLU A 68 4.19 -13.24 -5.88
N ILE A 69 3.99 -12.44 -4.82
CA ILE A 69 2.96 -11.41 -4.78
C ILE A 69 3.34 -10.25 -5.69
N ALA A 70 4.60 -9.82 -5.63
CA ALA A 70 5.11 -8.75 -6.47
C ALA A 70 4.97 -9.12 -7.96
N GLU A 71 5.38 -10.34 -8.33
CA GLU A 71 5.25 -10.85 -9.69
C GLU A 71 3.79 -10.92 -10.15
N LYS A 72 2.89 -11.49 -9.33
CA LYS A 72 1.46 -11.63 -9.62
C LYS A 72 0.79 -10.30 -9.97
N TYR A 73 1.20 -9.20 -9.33
CA TYR A 73 0.64 -7.88 -9.56
C TYR A 73 1.51 -6.99 -10.47
N GLY A 74 2.50 -7.57 -11.17
CA GLY A 74 3.32 -6.86 -12.14
C GLY A 74 4.26 -5.81 -11.52
N VAL A 75 4.62 -5.97 -10.25
CA VAL A 75 5.55 -5.07 -9.54
C VAL A 75 6.98 -5.41 -9.96
N MET A 76 7.45 -4.76 -11.02
CA MET A 76 8.79 -4.98 -11.58
C MET A 76 9.90 -4.18 -10.88
N SER A 77 9.53 -3.15 -10.12
CA SER A 77 10.48 -2.30 -9.40
C SER A 77 9.81 -1.74 -8.15
N VAL A 78 10.61 -1.26 -7.19
CA VAL A 78 10.11 -0.55 -6.00
C VAL A 78 10.72 0.85 -5.95
N PRO A 79 10.03 1.85 -5.38
CA PRO A 79 8.71 1.77 -4.75
C PRO A 79 7.55 1.68 -5.76
N THR A 80 6.56 0.83 -5.49
CA THR A 80 5.29 0.78 -6.25
C THR A 80 4.11 0.79 -5.29
N MET A 81 3.00 1.42 -5.70
CA MET A 81 1.79 1.51 -4.87
C MET A 81 0.57 1.08 -5.65
N LEU A 82 -0.16 0.13 -5.10
CA LEU A 82 -1.36 -0.43 -5.71
C LEU A 82 -2.54 -0.22 -4.77
N LEU A 83 -3.63 0.34 -5.30
CA LEU A 83 -4.88 0.53 -4.59
C LEU A 83 -5.84 -0.61 -4.91
N PHE A 84 -6.13 -1.41 -3.90
CA PHE A 84 -7.12 -2.48 -3.96
C PHE A 84 -8.46 -1.96 -3.48
N ARG A 85 -9.53 -2.29 -4.20
CA ARG A 85 -10.90 -1.95 -3.82
C ARG A 85 -11.70 -3.23 -3.61
N PRO A 86 -12.55 -3.31 -2.57
CA PRO A 86 -13.47 -4.43 -2.40
C PRO A 86 -14.31 -4.65 -3.67
N GLY A 87 -14.45 -5.91 -4.07
CA GLY A 87 -15.22 -6.31 -5.26
C GLY A 87 -14.56 -5.99 -6.61
N HIS A 88 -13.33 -5.45 -6.65
CA HIS A 88 -12.61 -5.17 -7.88
C HIS A 88 -11.39 -6.09 -8.01
N PRO A 89 -11.32 -6.94 -9.06
CA PRO A 89 -10.27 -7.95 -9.17
C PRO A 89 -8.90 -7.37 -9.54
N GLN A 90 -8.85 -6.20 -10.17
CA GLN A 90 -7.60 -5.56 -10.58
C GLN A 90 -7.32 -4.33 -9.71
N PRO A 91 -6.13 -4.24 -9.07
CA PRO A 91 -5.74 -3.05 -8.36
C PRO A 91 -5.38 -1.93 -9.33
N LYS A 92 -5.45 -0.69 -8.85
CA LYS A 92 -5.03 0.49 -9.61
C LYS A 92 -3.67 0.96 -9.13
N GLU A 93 -2.71 1.08 -10.04
CA GLU A 93 -1.42 1.68 -9.71
C GLU A 93 -1.57 3.18 -9.40
N LEU A 94 -0.94 3.62 -8.32
CA LEU A 94 -0.87 5.01 -7.91
C LEU A 94 0.57 5.51 -7.98
N THR A 95 0.81 6.49 -8.84
CA THR A 95 2.07 7.23 -8.82
C THR A 95 2.01 8.28 -7.72
N LEU A 96 2.56 7.95 -6.54
CA LEU A 96 2.70 8.92 -5.46
C LEU A 96 4.06 9.62 -5.55
N SER A 97 4.00 10.92 -5.78
CA SER A 97 5.17 11.78 -5.78
C SER A 97 5.43 12.32 -4.37
N THR A 98 6.70 12.46 -4.02
CA THR A 98 7.12 13.16 -2.78
C THR A 98 6.71 14.64 -2.78
N TYR A 99 6.30 15.20 -3.92
CA TYR A 99 5.74 16.55 -4.01
C TYR A 99 4.26 16.62 -3.66
N VAL A 100 3.55 15.49 -3.59
CA VAL A 100 2.17 15.48 -3.10
C VAL A 100 2.22 15.80 -1.61
N GLN A 101 1.64 16.95 -1.25
CA GLN A 101 1.62 17.45 0.12
C GLN A 101 0.57 16.72 0.97
N ASP A 102 -0.58 16.40 0.36
CA ASP A 102 -1.68 15.68 1.01
C ASP A 102 -1.97 14.36 0.28
N TRP A 103 -1.35 13.30 0.79
CA TRP A 103 -1.50 11.95 0.26
C TRP A 103 -2.89 11.37 0.54
N ALA A 104 -3.50 11.72 1.66
CA ALA A 104 -4.84 11.22 2.01
C ALA A 104 -5.88 11.78 1.05
N ALA A 105 -5.88 13.10 0.83
CA ALA A 105 -6.76 13.72 -0.15
C ALA A 105 -6.51 13.21 -1.56
N PHE A 106 -5.24 12.97 -1.94
CA PHE A 106 -4.91 12.35 -3.21
C PHE A 106 -5.58 10.98 -3.36
N VAL A 107 -5.36 10.06 -2.43
CA VAL A 107 -5.91 8.69 -2.50
C VAL A 107 -7.43 8.73 -2.45
N ASN A 108 -8.04 9.54 -1.58
CA ASN A 108 -9.49 9.71 -1.49
C ASN A 108 -10.12 10.18 -2.81
N ARG A 109 -9.50 11.14 -3.52
CA ARG A 109 -9.95 11.54 -4.86
C ARG A 109 -9.89 10.40 -5.87
N ARG A 110 -8.93 9.48 -5.71
CA ARG A 110 -8.86 8.29 -6.58
C ARG A 110 -9.87 7.26 -6.16
N LEU A 111 -10.33 7.18 -4.91
CA LEU A 111 -11.42 6.29 -4.50
C LEU A 111 -12.77 6.73 -5.07
N ALA A 112 -13.01 8.04 -5.18
CA ALA A 112 -14.25 8.61 -5.70
C ALA A 112 -14.38 8.57 -7.25
N ALA A 113 -13.36 8.09 -7.97
CA ALA A 113 -13.31 7.99 -9.43
C ALA A 113 -13.29 6.54 -9.90
#